data_AF-A0A059EY80-F1
#
_entry.id   AF-A0A059EY80-F1
#
_cell.length_a   1.000
_cell.length_b   1.000
_cell.length_c   1.000
_cell.angle_alpha   90.00
_cell.angle_beta   90.00
_cell.angle_gamma   90.00
#
_symmetry.space_group_name_H-M   'P 1'
#
loop_
_entity.id
_entity.type
_entity.pdbx_description
1 polymer ?
#
loop_
_entity_poly.entity_id
_entity_poly.type
_entity_poly.pdbx_seq_one_letter_code
_entity_poly.pdbx_strand_id
1 'polypeptide(L)' 'MGGSNIEVGMDETKFGKRKYNKGHKVEGVWIFGMVEIFKERKFLLILVEKRNEIKLT' A
#
# COMPACT_ATOMS: atom_id res chain seq x y z
N MET A 1 13.71 4.41 -2.14
CA MET A 1 12.84 5.28 -2.95
C MET A 1 13.15 6.72 -2.62
N GLY A 2 13.10 7.62 -3.60
CA GLY A 2 13.27 9.07 -3.35
C GLY A 2 14.68 9.61 -3.56
N GLY A 3 15.27 9.37 -4.73
CA GLY A 3 16.43 10.14 -5.20
C GLY A 3 16.06 11.60 -5.54
N SER A 4 17.05 12.45 -5.79
CA SER A 4 16.82 13.86 -6.16
C SER A 4 15.89 13.96 -7.38
N ASN A 5 14.83 14.75 -7.24
CA ASN A 5 13.72 14.94 -8.20
C ASN A 5 12.82 13.72 -8.46
N ILE A 6 12.69 12.80 -7.50
CA ILE A 6 11.73 11.69 -7.60
C ILE A 6 10.55 11.95 -6.65
N GLU A 7 9.39 12.27 -7.23
CA GLU A 7 8.13 12.27 -6.51
C GLU A 7 7.66 10.84 -6.27
N VAL A 8 7.21 10.58 -5.04
CA VAL A 8 6.71 9.28 -4.59
C VAL A 8 5.26 9.43 -4.17
N GLY A 9 4.37 8.72 -4.85
CA GLY A 9 2.99 8.55 -4.40
C GLY A 9 2.95 7.48 -3.32
N MET A 10 2.37 7.79 -2.16
CA MET A 10 2.11 6.84 -1.09
C MET A 10 0.61 6.66 -0.93
N ASP A 11 0.16 5.40 -0.80
CA ASP A 11 -1.25 5.08 -0.63
C ASP A 11 -1.42 3.83 0.24
N GLU A 12 -2.58 3.73 0.91
CA GLU A 12 -2.95 2.59 1.73
C GLU A 12 -4.13 1.84 1.13
N THR A 13 -3.91 0.57 0.79
CA THR A 13 -4.94 -0.26 0.15
C THR A 13 -5.14 -1.60 0.85
N LYS A 14 -6.40 -2.05 0.93
CA LYS A 14 -6.76 -3.36 1.48
C LYS A 14 -6.78 -4.42 0.37
N PHE A 15 -5.81 -5.32 0.39
CA PHE A 15 -5.76 -6.47 -0.50
C PHE A 15 -6.47 -7.66 0.14
N GLY A 16 -7.59 -8.07 -0.45
CA GLY A 16 -8.36 -9.22 0.03
C GLY A 16 -8.63 -10.20 -1.09
N LYS A 17 -8.67 -11.49 -0.77
CA LYS A 17 -9.12 -12.51 -1.71
C LYS A 17 -10.64 -12.42 -1.85
N ARG A 18 -11.10 -12.55 -3.09
CA ARG A 18 -12.52 -12.63 -3.44
C ARG A 18 -12.78 -14.00 -4.04
N LYS A 19 -13.94 -14.59 -3.73
CA LYS A 19 -14.37 -15.81 -4.40
C LYS A 19 -14.60 -15.49 -5.88
N TYR A 20 -13.84 -16.12 -6.77
CA TYR A 20 -13.86 -15.86 -8.22
C TYR A 20 -13.64 -14.38 -8.60
N ASN A 21 -12.88 -13.60 -7.82
CA ASN A 21 -12.65 -12.17 -8.03
C ASN A 21 -13.92 -11.28 -8.04
N LYS A 22 -15.08 -11.81 -7.64
CA LYS A 22 -16.37 -11.12 -7.63
C LYS A 22 -16.92 -10.97 -6.20
N GLY A 23 -17.69 -9.92 -5.97
CA GLY A 23 -18.41 -9.69 -4.70
C GLY A 23 -17.60 -9.01 -3.58
N HIS A 24 -18.16 -9.06 -2.36
CA HIS A 24 -17.64 -8.40 -1.17
C HIS A 24 -16.30 -9.01 -0.72
N LYS A 25 -15.32 -8.16 -0.36
CA LYS A 25 -14.03 -8.63 0.20
C LYS A 25 -14.28 -9.07 1.65
N VAL A 26 -14.11 -10.36 1.93
CA VAL A 26 -14.39 -10.94 3.25
C VAL A 26 -13.18 -10.77 4.18
N GLU A 27 -12.00 -11.22 3.73
CA GLU A 27 -10.74 -11.06 4.45
C GLU A 27 -9.67 -10.47 3.55
N GLY A 28 -8.86 -9.58 4.11
CA GLY A 28 -7.77 -8.95 3.39
C GLY A 28 -6.78 -8.27 4.30
N VAL A 29 -5.53 -8.28 3.86
CA VAL A 29 -4.42 -7.64 4.53
C VAL A 29 -4.29 -6.21 4.03
N TRP A 30 -3.93 -5.32 4.94
CA TRP A 30 -3.63 -3.95 4.59
C TRP A 30 -2.20 -3.85 4.09
N ILE A 31 -2.03 -3.10 3.02
CA ILE A 31 -0.75 -2.88 2.38
C ILE A 31 -0.54 -1.38 2.26
N PHE A 32 0.63 -0.92 2.70
CA PHE A 32 1.13 0.41 2.41
C PHE A 32 1.95 0.33 1.13
N GLY A 33 1.54 1.09 0.11
CA GLY A 33 2.18 1.12 -1.19
C GLY A 33 2.90 2.43 -1.44
N MET A 34 4.06 2.36 -2.06
CA MET A 34 4.82 3.52 -2.54
C MET A 34 5.15 3.32 -4.01
N VAL A 35 4.95 4.34 -4.85
CA VAL A 35 5.27 4.28 -6.28
C VAL A 35 6.03 5.53 -6.72
N GLU A 36 7.14 5.34 -7.44
CA GLU A 36 7.90 6.43 -8.06
C GLU A 36 7.25 6.83 -9.38
N ILE A 37 7.02 8.13 -9.59
CA ILE A 37 6.29 8.64 -10.77
C ILE A 37 7.20 8.78 -11.99
N PHE A 38 8.47 9.15 -11.80
CA PHE A 38 9.30 9.71 -12.88
C PHE A 38 10.42 8.83 -13.42
N LYS A 39 10.99 7.89 -12.64
CA LYS A 39 12.35 7.37 -12.91
C LYS A 39 12.47 5.86 -13.04
N GLU A 40 11.53 5.24 -13.75
CA GLU A 40 11.15 3.81 -13.69
C GLU A 40 10.11 3.61 -12.60
N ARG A 41 8.91 3.12 -12.96
CA ARG A 41 7.79 2.86 -12.03
C ARG A 41 8.13 1.76 -11.04
N LYS A 42 9.07 2.01 -10.13
CA LYS A 42 9.39 1.16 -9.01
C LYS A 42 8.24 1.30 -8.03
N PHE A 43 7.75 0.16 -7.56
CA PHE A 43 6.73 0.10 -6.53
C PHE A 43 7.24 -0.76 -5.38
N LEU A 44 6.99 -0.30 -4.16
CA LEU A 44 7.23 -1.04 -2.93
C LEU A 44 5.88 -1.27 -2.25
N LEU A 45 5.69 -2.48 -1.75
CA LEU A 45 4.48 -2.90 -1.04
C LEU A 45 4.90 -3.45 0.30
N ILE A 46 4.46 -2.80 1.37
CA ILE A 46 4.76 -3.17 2.75
C ILE A 46 3.48 -3.70 3.37
N LEU A 47 3.52 -4.94 3.85
CA LEU A 47 2.42 -5.53 4.60
C LEU A 47 2.29 -4.84 5.96
N VAL A 48 1.09 -4.41 6.31
CA VAL A 48 0.79 -3.82 7.62
C VAL A 48 0.16 -4.89 8.51
N GLU A 49 0.98 -5.51 9.35
CA GLU A 49 0.53 -6.58 10.27
C GLU A 49 -0.29 -6.05 11.45
N LYS A 50 0.06 -4.87 11.97
CA LYS A 50 -0.64 -4.22 13.09
C LYS A 50 -1.04 -2.80 12.71
N ARG A 51 -2.35 -2.54 12.74
CA ARG A 51 -2.93 -1.20 12.65
C ARG A 51 -3.36 -0.74 14.03
N ASN A 52 -2.38 -0.47 14.87
CA ASN A 52 -2.67 0.21 16.13
C ASN A 52 -2.49 1.70 15.87
N GLU A 53 -3.50 2.50 16.18
CA GLU A 53 -3.36 3.97 16.22
C GLU A 53 -2.30 4.31 17.27
N ILE A 54 -1.06 4.55 16.85
CA ILE A 54 -0.06 5.17 17.72
C ILE A 54 -0.40 6.66 17.71
N LYS A 55 -1.14 7.11 18.72
CA LYS A 55 -1.34 8.54 18.98
C LYS A 55 -0.05 9.08 19.55
N LEU A 56 0.70 9.84 18.74
CA LEU A 56 1.77 10.70 19.25
C LEU A 56 1.11 11.76 20.14
N THR A 57 1.15 11.53 21.45
CA THR A 57 0.64 12.44 22.47
C THR A 57 1.78 13.31 22.95
#